data_AF-A0A3M0CSY0-F1
#
_entry.id   AF-A0A3M0CSY0-F1
#
_cell.length_a   1.000
_cell.length_b   1.000
_cell.length_c   1.000
_cell.angle_alpha   90.00
_cell.angle_beta   90.00
_cell.angle_gamma   90.00
#
_symmetry.space_group_name_H-M   'P 1'
#
loop_
_entity.id
_entity.type
_entity.pdbx_description
1 polymer ?
#
loop_
_entity_poly.entity_id
_entity_poly.type
_entity_poly.pdbx_seq_one_letter_code
_entity_poly.pdbx_strand_id
1 'polypeptide(L)' 'MTETTIDTVRTLLESSVAETDDPEVHFKLRTALQLLAVIDRQQEVASEALENAEIEAKTRENLRELGYLN' A
#
# COMPACT_ATOMS: atom_id res chain seq x y z
N MET A 1 13.82 3.02 -1.48
CA MET A 1 12.50 2.69 -0.91
C MET A 1 12.46 1.18 -0.77
N THR A 2 12.21 0.67 0.43
CA THR A 2 12.04 -0.77 0.65
C THR A 2 10.76 -1.17 -0.06
N GLU A 3 10.82 -2.18 -0.93
CA GLU A 3 9.67 -2.64 -1.70
C GLU A 3 8.60 -3.16 -0.73
N THR A 4 7.45 -2.49 -0.68
CA THR A 4 6.37 -2.87 0.23
C THR A 4 5.55 -4.02 -0.36
N THR A 5 4.77 -4.70 0.48
CA THR A 5 3.78 -5.68 0.00
C THR A 5 2.82 -5.04 -1.00
N ILE A 6 2.45 -3.76 -0.80
CA ILE A 6 1.58 -3.01 -1.71
C ILE A 6 2.27 -2.82 -3.07
N ASP A 7 3.56 -2.45 -3.10
CA ASP A 7 4.33 -2.28 -4.34
C ASP A 7 4.44 -3.60 -5.13
N THR A 8 4.67 -4.70 -4.41
CA THR A 8 4.72 -6.04 -5.01
C THR A 8 3.38 -6.40 -5.65
N VAL A 9 2.27 -6.22 -4.93
CA VAL A 9 0.92 -6.54 -5.44
C VAL A 9 0.56 -5.64 -6.62
N ARG A 10 0.92 -4.35 -6.56
CA ARG A 10 0.71 -3.41 -7.67
C ARG A 10 1.43 -3.89 -8.94
N THR A 11 2.70 -4.25 -8.81
CA THR A 11 3.50 -4.76 -9.93
C THR A 11 2.90 -6.02 -10.55
N LEU A 12 2.46 -6.99 -9.74
CA LEU A 12 1.82 -8.22 -10.21
C LEU A 12 0.50 -7.96 -10.93
N LEU A 13 -0.31 -7.02 -10.44
CA LEU A 13 -1.57 -6.65 -11.07
C LEU A 13 -1.34 -5.89 -12.38
N GLU A 14 -0.38 -4.96 -12.43
CA GLU A 14 -0.02 -4.23 -13.64
C GLU A 14 0.53 -5.15 -14.73
N SER A 15 1.37 -6.11 -14.39
CA SER A 15 1.85 -7.11 -15.34
C SER A 15 0.70 -7.99 -15.86
N SER A 16 -0.19 -8.43 -14.97
CA SER A 16 -1.35 -9.26 -15.34
C SER A 16 -2.31 -8.51 -16.26
N VAL A 17 -2.46 -7.19 -16.08
CA VAL A 17 -3.26 -6.33 -16.98
C VAL A 17 -2.68 -6.32 -18.38
N ALA A 18 -1.35 -6.25 -18.52
CA ALA A 18 -0.68 -6.22 -19.82
C ALA A 18 -0.75 -7.57 -20.57
N GLU A 19 -1.01 -8.67 -19.87
CA GLU A 19 -1.04 -10.03 -20.40
C GLU A 19 -2.45 -10.51 -20.81
N THR A 20 -3.49 -9.69 -20.62
CA THR A 20 -4.87 -10.10 -20.88
C THR A 20 -5.65 -9.07 -21.71
N ASP A 21 -6.28 -9.55 -22.79
CA ASP A 21 -7.18 -8.76 -23.63
C ASP A 21 -8.67 -8.99 -23.30
N ASP A 22 -8.97 -9.85 -22.32
CA ASP A 22 -10.35 -10.13 -21.91
C ASP A 22 -10.94 -8.90 -21.19
N PRO A 23 -12.00 -8.27 -21.70
CA PRO A 23 -12.53 -7.03 -21.13
C PRO A 23 -13.02 -7.16 -19.68
N GLU A 24 -13.56 -8.32 -19.30
CA GLU A 24 -14.06 -8.56 -17.95
C GLU A 24 -12.90 -8.75 -16.97
N VAL A 25 -11.89 -9.52 -17.36
CA VAL A 25 -10.66 -9.69 -16.57
C VAL A 25 -9.94 -8.35 -16.41
N HIS A 26 -9.84 -7.57 -17.49
CA HIS A 26 -9.17 -6.27 -17.50
C HIS A 26 -9.89 -5.25 -16.60
N PHE A 27 -11.24 -5.29 -16.54
CA PHE A 27 -12.04 -4.52 -15.59
C PHE A 27 -11.76 -4.93 -14.14
N LYS A 28 -11.74 -6.23 -13.85
CA LYS A 28 -11.47 -6.75 -12.49
C LYS A 28 -10.08 -6.37 -12.00
N LEU A 29 -9.06 -6.53 -12.83
CA LEU A 29 -7.67 -6.18 -12.48
C LEU A 29 -7.48 -4.68 -12.26
N ARG A 30 -8.08 -3.83 -13.11
CA ARG A 30 -8.11 -2.37 -12.87
C ARG A 30 -8.82 -2.00 -11.57
N THR A 31 -9.93 -2.67 -11.27
CA THR A 31 -10.67 -2.44 -10.02
C THR A 31 -9.82 -2.85 -8.81
N ALA A 32 -9.10 -3.97 -8.90
CA ALA A 32 -8.16 -4.40 -7.85
C ALA A 32 -7.05 -3.37 -7.63
N LEU A 33 -6.46 -2.81 -8.69
CA LEU A 33 -5.47 -1.72 -8.60
C LEU A 33 -6.05 -0.47 -7.92
N GLN A 34 -7.30 -0.11 -8.24
CA GLN A 34 -7.98 1.02 -7.61
C GLN A 34 -8.20 0.80 -6.11
N LEU A 35 -8.64 -0.40 -5.71
CA LEU A 35 -8.82 -0.76 -4.30
C LEU A 35 -7.48 -0.78 -3.54
N LEU A 36 -6.43 -1.28 -4.18
CA LEU A 36 -5.08 -1.26 -3.61
C LEU A 36 -4.61 0.18 -3.36
N ALA A 37 -4.86 1.10 -4.30
CA ALA A 37 -4.51 2.52 -4.13
C ALA A 37 -5.27 3.18 -2.97
N VAL A 38 -6.51 2.77 -2.70
CA VAL A 38 -7.27 3.24 -1.53
C VAL A 38 -6.61 2.78 -0.23
N ILE A 39 -6.20 1.52 -0.15
CA ILE A 39 -5.53 0.95 1.03
C ILE A 39 -4.18 1.64 1.24
N ASP A 40 -3.41 1.84 0.18
CA ASP A 40 -2.12 2.54 0.19
C ASP A 40 -2.29 3.94 0.79
N ARG A 41 -3.27 4.70 0.30
CA ARG A 41 -3.55 6.03 0.84
C ARG A 41 -4.01 6.00 2.30
N GLN A 42 -4.81 5.01 2.70
CA GLN A 42 -5.20 4.85 4.11
C GLN A 42 -3.99 4.58 5.01
N GLN A 43 -3.05 3.77 4.55
CA GLN A 43 -1.83 3.48 5.28
C GLN A 43 -0.94 4.72 5.39
N GLU A 44 -0.78 5.49 4.32
CA GLU A 44 -0.07 6.78 4.36
C GLU A 44 -0.69 7.74 5.37
N VAL A 45 -2.01 7.94 5.33
CA VAL A 45 -2.74 8.82 6.27
C VAL A 45 -2.55 8.34 7.71
N ALA A 46 -2.62 7.03 7.95
CA ALA A 46 -2.41 6.47 9.28
C ALA A 46 -0.97 6.69 9.77
N SER A 47 0.02 6.50 8.89
CA SER A 47 1.43 6.78 9.18
C SER A 47 1.64 8.25 9.50
N GLU A 48 1.16 9.17 8.65
CA GLU A 48 1.18 10.62 8.87
C GLU A 48 0.55 11.01 10.21
N ALA A 49 -0.60 10.41 10.56
CA ALA A 49 -1.27 10.67 11.83
C ALA A 49 -0.45 10.19 13.04
N LEU A 50 0.18 9.01 12.94
CA LEU A 50 1.05 8.47 13.99
C LEU A 50 2.35 9.28 14.12
N GLU A 51 2.92 9.76 13.02
CA GLU A 51 4.11 10.63 13.02
C GLU A 51 3.87 11.94 13.77
N ASN A 52 2.64 12.48 13.73
CA ASN A 52 2.26 13.72 14.40
C ASN A 52 1.67 13.51 15.81
N ALA A 53 1.41 12.27 16.22
CA ALA A 53 0.86 11.99 17.54
C ALA A 53 1.93 12.08 18.65
N GLU A 54 1.53 12.54 19.83
CA GLU A 54 2.35 12.49 21.05
C GLU A 54 2.43 11.04 21.57
N ILE A 55 3.23 10.23 20.88
CA ILE A 55 3.52 8.83 21.22
C ILE A 55 4.81 8.76 22.03
N GLU A 56 4.80 7.98 23.12
CA GLU A 56 5.98 7.66 23.92
C GLU A 56 7.15 7.16 23.03
N ALA A 57 8.37 7.61 23.29
CA ALA A 57 9.53 7.37 22.44
C ALA A 57 9.77 5.88 22.13
N LYS A 58 9.61 4.99 23.12
CA LYS A 58 9.76 3.54 22.94
C LYS A 58 8.70 2.95 22.01
N THR A 59 7.46 3.42 22.13
CA THR A 59 6.37 2.97 21.25
C THR A 59 6.57 3.48 19.82
N ARG A 60 7.11 4.69 19.66
CA ARG A 60 7.45 5.26 18.35
C ARG A 60 8.56 4.46 17.65
N GLU A 61 9.60 4.06 18.39
CA GLU A 61 10.69 3.22 17.87
C GLU A 61 10.17 1.87 17.37
N ASN A 62 9.35 1.17 18.18
CA ASN A 62 8.73 -0.09 17.79
C ASN A 62 7.87 0.05 16.52
N LEU A 63 7.06 1.11 16.43
CA LEU A 63 6.20 1.34 15.26
C LEU A 63 7.03 1.59 13.98
N ARG A 64 8.19 2.24 14.09
CA ARG A 64 9.12 2.47 12.99
C ARG A 64 9.80 1.17 12.54
N GLU A 65 10.24 0.33 13.48
CA GLU A 65 10.78 -1.01 13.16
C GLU A 65 9.75 -1.90 12.46
N LEU A 66 8.48 -1.79 12.83
CA LEU A 66 7.37 -2.51 12.21
C LEU A 66 6.92 -1.90 10.88
N GLY A 67 7.48 -0.76 10.45
CA GLY A 67 7.13 -0.09 9.19
C GLY A 67 5.80 0.67 9.20
N TYR A 68 5.25 0.96 10.38
CA TYR A 68 4.06 1.82 10.53
C TYR A 68 4.38 3.32 10.55
N LEU A 69 5.65 3.67 10.70
CA LEU A 69 6.18 5.03 10.69
C LEU A 69 7.39 5.06 9.76
N ASN A 70 7.58 6.18 9.05
CA ASN A 70 8.78 6.41 8.24
C ASN A 70 9.91 7.09 9.02
#